data_AF-A0A7K3S6V2-F1
#
_entry.id   AF-A0A7K3S6V2-F1
#
_cell.length_a   1.000
_cell.length_b   1.000
_cell.length_c   1.000
_cell.angle_alpha   90.00
_cell.angle_beta   90.00
_cell.angle_gamma   90.00
#
_symmetry.space_group_name_H-M   'P 1'
#
loop_
_entity.id
_entity.type
_entity.pdbx_description
1 polymer ?
#
loop_
_entity_poly.entity_id
_entity_poly.type
_entity_poly.pdbx_seq_one_letter_code
_entity_poly.pdbx_strand_id
1 'polypeptide(L)'
;ARLAALAPELTKLNQGAGQHGVPETLQRADVVLRDAEAVRTEAERLPERAAEIDRRLVSLRTRAQALTTRAGSVEPVLSELRRRFSAACWQDLQPVPEQAAVNVRQAEDKLAEAAKAREEQRWADATSRLSTVRALLNAVDEAVSAAGDRLQRLNAVAKDPQQEIERTRFAVRD
;
A
#
# COMPACT_ATOMS: atom_id res chain seq x y z
N ALA A 1 -25.41 -3.78 -8.85
CA ALA A 1 -25.74 -2.89 -9.98
C ALA A 1 -25.87 -3.63 -11.31
N ARG A 2 -24.85 -4.35 -11.80
CA ARG A 2 -24.90 -5.06 -13.11
C ARG A 2 -25.98 -6.12 -13.24
N LEU A 3 -26.17 -6.99 -12.24
CA LEU A 3 -27.27 -7.96 -12.22
C LEU A 3 -28.65 -7.28 -12.34
N ALA A 4 -28.85 -6.17 -11.63
CA ALA A 4 -30.10 -5.41 -11.71
C ALA A 4 -30.31 -4.76 -13.09
N ALA A 5 -29.23 -4.43 -13.80
CA ALA A 5 -29.31 -3.89 -15.16
C ALA A 5 -29.83 -4.93 -16.20
N LEU A 6 -29.76 -6.23 -15.89
CA LEU A 6 -30.34 -7.29 -16.74
C LEU A 6 -31.86 -7.42 -16.61
N ALA A 7 -32.45 -6.90 -15.53
CA ALA A 7 -33.87 -7.11 -15.22
C ALA A 7 -34.84 -6.68 -16.35
N PRO A 8 -34.66 -5.52 -17.03
CA PRO A 8 -35.55 -5.12 -18.13
C PRO A 8 -35.48 -6.09 -19.32
N GLU A 9 -34.28 -6.58 -19.64
CA GLU A 9 -34.07 -7.46 -20.78
C GLU A 9 -34.58 -8.88 -20.49
N LEU A 10 -34.38 -9.38 -19.27
CA LEU A 10 -34.99 -10.62 -18.77
C LEU A 10 -36.53 -10.54 -18.77
N THR A 11 -37.10 -9.40 -18.39
CA THR A 11 -38.56 -9.20 -18.41
C THR A 11 -39.13 -9.35 -19.83
N LYS A 12 -38.45 -8.77 -20.83
CA LYS A 12 -38.88 -8.86 -22.23
C LYS A 12 -38.62 -10.25 -22.83
N LEU A 13 -37.60 -10.98 -22.37
CA LEU A 13 -37.44 -12.40 -22.72
C LEU A 13 -38.61 -13.25 -22.21
N ASN A 14 -39.08 -12.99 -20.98
CA ASN A 14 -40.23 -13.70 -20.41
C ASN A 14 -41.56 -13.42 -21.15
N GLN A 15 -41.68 -12.25 -21.78
CA GLN A 15 -42.81 -11.90 -22.64
C GLN A 15 -42.81 -12.69 -23.97
N GLY A 16 -41.64 -13.20 -24.39
CA GLY A 16 -41.50 -14.16 -25.47
C GLY A 16 -41.66 -13.60 -26.89
N ALA A 17 -41.34 -14.46 -27.86
CA ALA A 17 -41.36 -14.10 -29.28
C ALA A 17 -42.76 -13.81 -29.84
N GLY A 18 -43.83 -14.28 -29.17
CA GLY A 18 -45.20 -13.95 -29.55
C GLY A 18 -45.53 -12.46 -29.43
N GLN A 19 -44.86 -11.76 -28.51
CA GLN A 19 -45.03 -10.32 -28.31
C GLN A 19 -43.96 -9.49 -29.04
N HIS A 20 -42.73 -10.00 -29.14
CA HIS A 20 -41.57 -9.21 -29.58
C HIS A 20 -40.97 -9.63 -30.91
N GLY A 21 -41.42 -10.73 -31.52
CA GLY A 21 -40.80 -11.31 -32.71
C GLY A 21 -39.66 -12.27 -32.39
N VAL A 22 -39.48 -13.28 -33.26
CA VAL A 22 -38.45 -14.32 -33.09
C VAL A 22 -37.02 -13.74 -33.21
N PRO A 23 -36.68 -12.94 -34.25
CA PRO A 23 -35.33 -12.40 -34.40
C PRO A 23 -34.89 -11.53 -33.21
N GLU A 24 -35.76 -10.66 -32.74
CA GLU A 24 -35.51 -9.73 -31.63
C GLU A 24 -35.37 -10.47 -30.30
N THR A 25 -36.18 -11.53 -30.10
CA THR A 25 -36.09 -12.38 -28.90
C THR A 25 -34.78 -13.16 -28.88
N LEU A 26 -34.33 -13.69 -30.02
CA LEU A 26 -33.04 -14.39 -30.12
C LEU A 26 -31.85 -13.45 -29.89
N GLN A 27 -31.85 -12.26 -30.51
CA GLN A 27 -30.80 -11.26 -30.28
C GLN A 27 -30.73 -10.85 -28.80
N ARG A 28 -31.89 -10.65 -28.17
CA ARG A 28 -31.98 -10.33 -26.74
C ARG A 28 -31.46 -11.47 -25.87
N ALA A 29 -31.77 -12.72 -26.22
CA ALA A 29 -31.29 -13.89 -25.50
C ALA A 29 -29.75 -13.98 -25.56
N ASP A 30 -29.15 -13.72 -26.72
CA ASP A 30 -27.69 -13.69 -26.88
C ASP A 30 -27.03 -12.60 -26.03
N VAL A 31 -27.61 -11.39 -25.99
CA VAL A 31 -27.08 -10.29 -25.18
C VAL A 31 -27.15 -10.63 -23.69
N VAL A 32 -28.30 -11.09 -23.21
CA VAL A 32 -28.49 -11.48 -21.81
C VAL A 32 -27.56 -12.62 -21.41
N LEU A 33 -27.36 -13.62 -22.29
CA LEU A 33 -26.43 -14.72 -22.05
C LEU A 33 -25.00 -14.21 -21.87
N ARG A 34 -24.50 -13.38 -22.80
CA ARG A 34 -23.14 -12.82 -22.72
C ARG A 34 -22.93 -11.99 -21.47
N ASP A 35 -23.90 -11.13 -21.13
CA ASP A 35 -23.78 -10.29 -19.94
C ASP A 35 -23.86 -11.11 -18.64
N ALA A 36 -24.71 -12.15 -18.61
CA ALA A 36 -24.79 -13.07 -17.47
C ALA A 36 -23.49 -13.86 -17.29
N GLU A 37 -22.86 -14.31 -18.38
CA GLU A 37 -21.56 -14.96 -18.34
C GLU A 37 -20.47 -14.02 -17.83
N ALA A 38 -20.46 -12.76 -18.28
CA ALA A 38 -19.52 -11.75 -17.79
C ALA A 38 -19.68 -11.51 -16.27
N VAL A 39 -20.92 -11.40 -15.79
CA VAL A 39 -21.21 -11.30 -14.35
C VAL A 39 -20.75 -12.55 -13.59
N ARG A 40 -21.01 -13.74 -14.12
CA ARG A 40 -20.59 -15.02 -13.51
C ARG A 40 -19.07 -15.07 -13.35
N THR A 41 -18.33 -14.79 -14.42
CA THR A 41 -16.85 -14.80 -14.38
C THR A 41 -16.28 -13.76 -13.43
N GLU A 42 -16.90 -12.59 -13.29
CA GLU A 42 -16.50 -11.60 -12.28
C GLU A 42 -16.79 -12.10 -10.86
N ALA A 43 -17.97 -12.70 -10.63
CA ALA A 43 -18.37 -13.25 -9.35
C ALA A 43 -17.46 -14.41 -8.89
N GLU A 44 -17.04 -15.27 -9.83
CA GLU A 44 -16.12 -16.39 -9.58
C GLU A 44 -14.76 -15.93 -9.04
N ARG A 45 -14.32 -14.70 -9.37
CA ARG A 45 -13.04 -14.12 -8.89
C ARG A 45 -13.14 -13.42 -7.54
N LEU A 46 -14.34 -13.18 -7.02
CA LEU A 46 -14.54 -12.46 -5.76
C LEU A 46 -13.91 -13.15 -4.55
N PRO A 47 -14.01 -14.50 -4.38
CA PRO A 47 -13.37 -15.19 -3.26
C PRO A 47 -11.85 -15.04 -3.26
N GLU A 48 -11.21 -15.17 -4.43
CA GLU A 48 -9.77 -14.99 -4.57
C GLU A 48 -9.34 -13.56 -4.23
N ARG A 49 -10.10 -12.56 -4.72
CA ARG A 49 -9.85 -11.15 -4.41
C ARG A 49 -10.00 -10.84 -2.92
N ALA A 50 -11.02 -11.41 -2.28
CA ALA A 50 -11.22 -11.27 -0.84
C ALA A 50 -10.04 -11.88 -0.06
N ALA A 51 -9.63 -13.11 -0.40
CA ALA A 51 -8.48 -13.77 0.22
C ALA A 51 -7.17 -13.00 0.01
N GLU A 52 -6.97 -12.38 -1.14
CA GLU A 52 -5.81 -11.52 -1.39
C GLU A 52 -5.80 -10.29 -0.48
N ILE A 53 -6.93 -9.59 -0.36
CA ILE A 53 -7.08 -8.43 0.52
C ILE A 53 -6.86 -8.83 1.98
N ASP A 54 -7.43 -9.96 2.41
CA ASP A 54 -7.29 -10.48 3.78
C ASP A 54 -5.81 -10.76 4.11
N ARG A 55 -5.09 -11.39 3.19
CA ARG A 55 -3.64 -11.62 3.34
C ARG A 55 -2.85 -10.31 3.44
N ARG A 56 -3.19 -9.31 2.61
CA ARG A 56 -2.51 -8.01 2.60
C ARG A 56 -2.79 -7.23 3.88
N LEU A 57 -4.01 -7.29 4.42
CA LEU A 57 -4.37 -6.70 5.71
C LEU A 57 -3.51 -7.26 6.84
N VAL A 58 -3.40 -8.59 6.94
CA VAL A 58 -2.56 -9.24 7.95
C VAL A 58 -1.10 -8.85 7.79
N SER A 59 -0.55 -8.96 6.57
CA SER A 59 0.85 -8.65 6.29
C SER A 59 1.22 -7.20 6.62
N LEU A 60 0.39 -6.24 6.21
CA LEU A 60 0.64 -4.82 6.48
C LEU A 60 0.46 -4.46 7.95
N ARG A 61 -0.48 -5.09 8.66
CA ARG A 61 -0.61 -4.93 10.11
C ARG A 61 0.63 -5.41 10.86
N THR A 62 1.16 -6.59 10.52
CA THR A 62 2.40 -7.09 11.10
C THR A 62 3.58 -6.14 10.80
N ARG A 63 3.64 -5.61 9.56
CA ARG A 63 4.68 -4.65 9.19
C ARG A 63 4.56 -3.34 9.99
N ALA A 64 3.35 -2.84 10.21
CA ALA A 64 3.11 -1.64 11.03
C ALA A 64 3.64 -1.86 12.46
N GLN A 65 3.28 -2.98 13.10
CA GLN A 65 3.76 -3.33 14.44
C GLN A 65 5.28 -3.43 14.51
N ALA A 66 5.92 -4.07 13.53
CA ALA A 66 7.38 -4.16 13.48
C ALA A 66 8.03 -2.78 13.33
N LEU A 67 7.45 -1.89 12.51
CA LEU A 67 7.95 -0.54 12.30
C LEU A 67 7.73 0.37 13.51
N THR A 68 6.66 0.19 14.28
CA THR A 68 6.48 0.88 15.57
C THR A 68 7.67 0.62 16.50
N THR A 69 8.03 -0.66 16.66
CA THR A 69 9.18 -1.06 17.49
C THR A 69 10.49 -0.49 16.92
N ARG A 70 10.69 -0.60 15.60
CA ARG A 70 11.91 -0.13 14.93
C ARG A 70 12.05 1.40 14.97
N ALA A 71 10.96 2.14 14.86
CA ALA A 71 10.98 3.60 14.99
C ALA A 71 11.45 4.04 16.39
N GLY A 72 11.14 3.26 17.43
CA GLY A 72 11.65 3.48 18.79
C GLY A 72 13.18 3.44 18.90
N SER A 73 13.89 2.78 17.97
CA SER A 73 15.36 2.75 17.99
C SER A 73 16.02 4.00 17.40
N VAL A 74 15.26 4.94 16.81
CA VAL A 74 15.81 6.16 16.21
C VAL A 74 16.29 7.13 17.30
N GLU A 75 15.58 7.26 18.42
CA GLU A 75 15.95 8.22 19.47
C GLU A 75 17.32 7.92 20.11
N PRO A 76 17.68 6.66 20.41
CA PRO A 76 19.04 6.30 20.80
C PRO A 76 20.10 6.65 19.73
N VAL A 77 19.80 6.42 18.45
CA VAL A 77 20.70 6.74 17.34
C VAL A 77 20.95 8.25 17.26
N LEU A 78 19.88 9.07 17.34
CA LEU A 78 20.00 10.52 17.38
C LEU A 78 20.78 11.00 18.60
N SER A 79 20.56 10.41 19.76
CA SER A 79 21.29 10.75 20.98
C SER A 79 22.80 10.52 20.82
N GLU A 80 23.20 9.40 20.21
CA GLU A 80 24.60 9.12 19.92
C GLU A 80 25.18 10.10 18.88
N LEU A 81 24.41 10.43 17.84
CA LEU A 81 24.80 11.42 16.82
C LEU A 81 25.06 12.80 17.44
N ARG A 82 24.14 13.28 18.29
CA ARG A 82 24.25 14.57 19.01
C ARG A 82 25.50 14.64 19.89
N ARG A 83 25.87 13.52 20.51
CA ARG A 83 27.02 13.45 21.42
C ARG A 83 28.36 13.51 20.68
N ARG A 84 28.45 12.94 19.49
CA ARG A 84 29.74 12.62 18.85
C ARG A 84 30.03 13.40 17.57
N PHE A 85 29.01 13.96 16.93
CA PHE A 85 29.15 14.59 15.62
C PHE A 85 28.54 16.00 15.62
N SER A 86 29.02 16.84 14.70
CA SER A 86 28.53 18.21 14.55
C SER A 86 27.07 18.22 14.10
N ALA A 87 26.35 19.31 14.41
CA ALA A 87 24.92 19.45 14.10
C ALA A 87 24.61 19.25 12.61
N ALA A 88 25.49 19.72 11.73
CA ALA A 88 25.35 19.56 10.28
C ALA A 88 25.26 18.10 9.81
N CYS A 89 25.71 17.14 10.62
CA CYS A 89 25.67 15.72 10.30
C CYS A 89 24.35 15.01 10.69
N TRP A 90 23.48 15.64 11.48
CA TRP A 90 22.31 14.96 12.04
C TRP A 90 21.04 15.81 12.22
N GLN A 91 21.12 17.15 12.18
CA GLN A 91 19.96 18.01 12.46
C GLN A 91 18.77 17.75 11.51
N ASP A 92 19.05 17.31 10.28
CA ASP A 92 18.06 16.90 9.28
C ASP A 92 17.23 15.68 9.73
N LEU A 93 17.79 14.84 10.60
CA LEU A 93 17.16 13.64 11.12
C LEU A 93 16.30 13.90 12.36
N GLN A 94 16.33 15.12 12.93
CA GLN A 94 15.61 15.44 14.16
C GLN A 94 14.09 15.23 14.08
N PRO A 95 13.39 15.50 12.96
CA PRO A 95 11.95 15.24 12.85
C PRO A 95 11.59 13.76 12.65
N VAL A 96 12.55 12.88 12.35
CA VAL A 96 12.29 11.49 11.93
C VAL A 96 11.46 10.69 12.95
N PRO A 97 11.72 10.73 14.27
CA PRO A 97 10.92 9.97 15.24
C PRO A 97 9.44 10.37 15.23
N GLU A 98 9.16 11.67 15.19
CA GLU A 98 7.79 12.19 15.16
C GLU A 98 7.10 11.85 13.85
N GLN A 99 7.78 12.06 12.71
CA GLN A 99 7.25 11.72 11.39
C GLN A 99 6.96 10.22 11.25
N ALA A 100 7.85 9.37 11.77
CA ALA A 100 7.67 7.94 11.80
C ALA A 100 6.41 7.57 12.61
N ALA A 101 6.25 8.15 13.80
CA ALA A 101 5.09 7.90 14.65
C ALA A 101 3.77 8.38 14.00
N VAL A 102 3.78 9.54 13.32
CA VAL A 102 2.62 10.04 12.58
C VAL A 102 2.25 9.10 11.42
N ASN A 103 3.22 8.72 10.60
CA ASN A 103 2.98 7.86 9.45
C ASN A 103 2.50 6.46 9.85
N VAL A 104 3.02 5.89 10.94
CA VAL A 104 2.55 4.62 11.49
C VAL A 104 1.10 4.74 11.94
N ARG A 105 0.74 5.76 12.73
CA ARG A 105 -0.66 5.98 13.15
C ARG A 105 -1.61 6.12 11.96
N GLN A 106 -1.23 6.93 10.97
CA GLN A 106 -2.01 7.07 9.74
C GLN A 106 -2.15 5.74 8.98
N ALA A 107 -1.10 4.93 8.95
CA ALA A 107 -1.15 3.60 8.33
C ALA A 107 -2.11 2.66 9.08
N GLU A 108 -2.14 2.71 10.41
CA GLU A 108 -3.08 1.94 11.24
C GLU A 108 -4.54 2.37 11.02
N ASP A 109 -4.81 3.67 10.97
CA ASP A 109 -6.14 4.20 10.65
C ASP A 109 -6.60 3.76 9.25
N LYS A 110 -5.71 3.85 8.25
CA LYS A 110 -6.01 3.41 6.88
C LYS A 110 -6.17 1.89 6.78
N LEU A 111 -5.51 1.10 7.62
CA LEU A 111 -5.74 -0.34 7.72
C LEU A 111 -7.15 -0.64 8.23
N ALA A 112 -7.63 0.08 9.24
CA ALA A 112 -8.99 -0.07 9.75
C ALA A 112 -10.04 0.30 8.68
N GLU A 113 -9.82 1.40 7.96
CA GLU A 113 -10.70 1.79 6.85
C GLU A 113 -10.68 0.77 5.70
N ALA A 114 -9.53 0.16 5.40
CA ALA A 114 -9.39 -0.90 4.40
C ALA A 114 -10.12 -2.18 4.82
N ALA A 115 -10.04 -2.57 6.09
CA ALA A 115 -10.78 -3.70 6.65
C ALA A 115 -12.30 -3.49 6.53
N LYS A 116 -12.79 -2.30 6.91
CA LYS A 116 -14.20 -1.95 6.74
C LYS A 116 -14.64 -1.97 5.27
N ALA A 117 -13.82 -1.44 4.36
CA ALA A 117 -14.11 -1.50 2.92
C ALA A 117 -14.16 -2.93 2.39
N ARG A 118 -13.30 -3.83 2.91
CA ARG A 118 -13.35 -5.26 2.59
C ARG A 118 -14.65 -5.89 3.09
N GLU A 119 -15.06 -5.62 4.32
CA GLU A 119 -16.30 -6.17 4.91
C GLU A 119 -17.54 -5.74 4.10
N GLU A 120 -17.56 -4.48 3.68
CA GLU A 120 -18.61 -3.89 2.83
C GLU A 120 -18.46 -4.26 1.34
N GLN A 121 -17.50 -5.11 0.97
CA GLN A 121 -17.21 -5.54 -0.41
C GLN A 121 -16.92 -4.38 -1.38
N ARG A 122 -16.43 -3.25 -0.87
CA ARG A 122 -15.94 -2.10 -1.65
C ARG A 122 -14.51 -2.35 -2.11
N TRP A 123 -14.34 -3.28 -3.03
CA TRP A 123 -13.03 -3.84 -3.40
C TRP A 123 -12.01 -2.81 -3.89
N ALA A 124 -12.42 -1.85 -4.72
CA ALA A 124 -11.53 -0.80 -5.22
C ALA A 124 -11.02 0.09 -4.08
N ASP A 125 -11.90 0.46 -3.15
CA ASP A 125 -11.56 1.28 -1.99
C ASP A 125 -10.60 0.54 -1.06
N ALA A 126 -10.86 -0.74 -0.78
CA ALA A 126 -9.96 -1.57 0.02
C ALA A 126 -8.56 -1.65 -0.61
N THR A 127 -8.47 -1.92 -1.92
CA THR A 127 -7.20 -1.95 -2.64
C THR A 127 -6.46 -0.60 -2.59
N SER A 128 -7.17 0.51 -2.82
CA SER A 128 -6.58 1.85 -2.79
C SER A 128 -6.01 2.17 -1.41
N ARG A 129 -6.76 1.88 -0.34
CA ARG A 129 -6.32 2.15 1.04
C ARG A 129 -5.11 1.30 1.42
N LEU A 130 -5.08 0.01 1.04
CA LEU A 130 -3.91 -0.85 1.27
C LEU A 130 -2.65 -0.34 0.55
N SER A 131 -2.79 0.26 -0.64
CA SER A 131 -1.67 0.90 -1.34
C SER A 131 -1.16 2.12 -0.58
N THR A 132 -2.05 2.95 -0.04
CA THR A 132 -1.68 4.09 0.82
C THR A 132 -0.96 3.63 2.09
N VAL A 133 -1.47 2.59 2.76
CA VAL A 133 -0.81 1.98 3.94
C VAL A 133 0.61 1.56 3.58
N ARG A 134 0.79 0.83 2.47
CA ARG A 134 2.13 0.41 2.03
C ARG A 134 3.07 1.60 1.83
N ALA A 135 2.62 2.66 1.18
CA ALA A 135 3.44 3.85 0.94
C ALA A 135 3.87 4.52 2.26
N LEU A 136 2.95 4.69 3.21
CA LEU A 136 3.25 5.23 4.53
C LEU A 136 4.29 4.38 5.28
N LEU A 137 4.09 3.06 5.31
CA LEU A 137 5.03 2.15 5.99
C LEU A 137 6.39 2.08 5.32
N ASN A 138 6.48 2.23 3.99
CA ASN A 138 7.75 2.32 3.29
C ASN A 138 8.50 3.61 3.65
N ALA A 139 7.80 4.75 3.71
CA ALA A 139 8.41 6.02 4.12
C ALA A 139 8.97 5.96 5.55
N VAL A 140 8.28 5.28 6.47
CA VAL A 140 8.79 5.03 7.83
C VAL A 140 10.06 4.18 7.79
N ASP A 141 10.03 3.07 7.05
CA ASP A 141 11.14 2.13 6.95
C ASP A 141 12.41 2.78 6.39
N GLU A 142 12.25 3.60 5.33
CA GLU A 142 13.33 4.37 4.72
C GLU A 142 13.91 5.40 5.68
N ALA A 143 13.07 6.19 6.35
CA ALA A 143 13.53 7.23 7.28
C ALA A 143 14.27 6.64 8.50
N VAL A 144 13.74 5.56 9.08
CA VAL A 144 14.36 4.85 10.21
C VAL A 144 15.69 4.22 9.80
N SER A 145 15.76 3.61 8.61
CA SER A 145 17.00 3.04 8.09
C SER A 145 18.06 4.12 7.83
N ALA A 146 17.66 5.24 7.21
CA ALA A 146 18.57 6.35 6.91
C ALA A 146 19.26 6.92 8.15
N ALA A 147 18.56 7.01 9.30
CA ALA A 147 19.15 7.45 10.55
C ALA A 147 20.23 6.48 11.06
N GLY A 148 19.95 5.17 11.05
CA GLY A 148 20.92 4.13 11.41
C GLY A 148 22.15 4.12 10.50
N ASP A 149 21.92 4.17 9.19
CA ASP A 149 22.98 4.20 8.18
C ASP A 149 23.85 5.46 8.28
N ARG A 150 23.27 6.60 8.68
CA ARG A 150 24.03 7.83 8.93
C ARG A 150 25.01 7.62 10.08
N LEU A 151 24.55 7.10 11.22
CA LEU A 151 25.41 6.83 12.37
C LEU A 151 26.51 5.81 12.04
N GLN A 152 26.18 4.73 11.33
CA GLN A 152 27.18 3.75 10.89
C GLN A 152 28.25 4.38 10.00
N ARG A 153 27.85 5.17 8.99
CA ARG A 153 28.80 5.86 8.09
C ARG A 153 29.71 6.82 8.85
N LEU A 154 29.15 7.66 9.72
CA LEU A 154 29.94 8.61 10.51
C LEU A 154 30.91 7.91 11.47
N ASN A 155 30.50 6.78 12.06
CA ASN A 155 31.40 5.94 12.86
C ASN A 155 32.55 5.36 12.03
N ALA A 156 32.28 4.91 10.80
CA ALA A 156 33.31 4.38 9.91
C ALA A 156 34.34 5.46 9.56
N VAL A 157 33.90 6.66 9.18
CA VAL A 157 34.79 7.79 8.87
C VAL A 157 35.57 8.24 10.09
N ALA A 158 34.94 8.29 11.27
CA ALA A 158 35.64 8.64 12.51
C ALA A 158 36.72 7.62 12.89
N LYS A 159 36.54 6.34 12.53
CA LYS A 159 37.50 5.27 12.78
C LYS A 159 38.67 5.31 11.81
N ASP A 160 38.42 5.57 10.53
CA ASP A 160 39.45 5.69 9.49
C ASP A 160 39.12 6.84 8.51
N PRO A 161 39.61 8.06 8.79
CA PRO A 161 39.38 9.20 7.91
C PRO A 161 40.14 9.13 6.59
N GLN A 162 41.24 8.35 6.51
CA GLN A 162 42.12 8.33 5.33
C GLN A 162 41.38 7.81 4.10
N GLN A 163 40.55 6.79 4.28
CA GLN A 163 39.77 6.19 3.20
C GLN A 163 38.87 7.21 2.48
N GLU A 164 38.19 8.09 3.22
CA GLU A 164 37.33 9.11 2.62
C GLU A 164 38.13 10.30 2.06
N ILE A 165 39.27 10.64 2.66
CA ILE A 165 40.19 11.65 2.11
C ILE A 165 40.71 11.21 0.73
N GLU A 166 41.12 9.94 0.59
CA GLU A 166 41.58 9.39 -0.68
C GLU A 166 40.47 9.40 -1.74
N ARG A 167 39.25 8.96 -1.41
CA ARG A 167 38.09 9.01 -2.32
C ARG A 167 37.81 10.42 -2.84
N THR A 168 37.80 11.40 -1.94
CA THR A 168 37.50 12.79 -2.30
C THR A 168 38.61 13.39 -3.15
N ARG A 169 39.87 13.01 -2.89
CA ARG A 169 41.03 13.46 -3.67
C ARG A 169 40.97 13.01 -5.13
N PHE A 170 40.43 11.83 -5.42
CA PHE A 170 40.23 11.38 -6.81
C PHE A 170 39.09 12.14 -7.50
N ALA A 171 37.98 12.40 -6.80
CA ALA A 171 36.82 13.08 -7.38
C ALA A 171 37.02 14.58 -7.70
N VAL A 172 37.98 15.24 -7.03
CA VAL A 172 38.32 16.66 -7.28
C VAL A 172 39.40 16.81 -8.37
N ARG A 173 40.06 15.70 -8.74
CA ARG A 173 41.17 15.70 -9.71
C ARG A 173 40.71 15.43 -11.16
N ASP A 174 39.52 14.86 -11.35
CA ASP A 174 38.81 14.77 -12.64
C ASP A 174 37.97 16.03 -12.89
#